data_AF-A0A2M7SXE6-F1
#
_entry.id   AF-A0A2M7SXE6-F1
#
_cell.length_a   1.000
_cell.length_b   1.000
_cell.length_c   1.000
_cell.angle_alpha   90.00
_cell.angle_beta   90.00
_cell.angle_gamma   90.00
#
_symmetry.space_group_name_H-M   'P 1'
#
loop_
_entity.id
_entity.type
_entity.pdbx_description
1 polymer ?
#
loop_
_entity_poly.entity_id
_entity_poly.type
_entity_poly.pdbx_seq_one_letter_code
_entity_poly.pdbx_strand_id
1 'polypeptide(L)' 'VILPDLKPNSAYHFRIVSKDKAGNQGVSDDISLITPPKEKSLLSVILKSLEDTFSWVGRLREKWFNK' A
#
# COMPACT_ATOMS: atom_id res chain seq x y z
N VAL A 1 8.11 -5.02 -12.50
CA VAL A 1 9.17 -4.08 -12.06
C VAL A 1 8.69 -3.46 -10.76
N ILE A 2 9.57 -3.32 -9.76
CA ILE A 2 9.25 -2.69 -8.47
C ILE A 2 10.20 -1.52 -8.30
N LEU A 3 9.69 -0.35 -7.94
CA LEU A 3 10.50 0.80 -7.56
C LEU A 3 10.39 0.98 -6.04
N PRO A 4 11.36 0.45 -5.25
CA PRO A 4 11.38 0.65 -3.82
C PRO A 4 11.77 2.10 -3.48
N ASP A 5 11.59 2.47 -2.21
CA ASP A 5 12.14 3.70 -1.62
C ASP A 5 11.69 5.02 -2.26
N LEU A 6 10.48 5.05 -2.83
CA LEU A 6 9.83 6.30 -3.24
C LEU A 6 9.56 7.17 -2.00
N LYS A 7 9.73 8.49 -2.16
CA LYS A 7 9.42 9.43 -1.10
C LYS A 7 7.92 9.36 -0.78
N PRO A 8 7.51 9.29 0.49
CA PRO A 8 6.11 9.29 0.87
C PRO A 8 5.46 10.64 0.55
N ASN A 9 4.13 10.65 0.44
CA ASN A 9 3.31 11.84 0.22
C ASN A 9 3.84 12.72 -0.93
N SER A 10 4.30 12.07 -2.01
CA SER A 10 4.94 12.73 -3.15
C SER A 10 4.23 12.32 -4.43
N ALA A 11 4.01 13.29 -5.32
CA ALA A 11 3.47 13.05 -6.65
C ALA A 11 4.56 12.52 -7.58
N TYR A 12 4.26 11.44 -8.30
CA TYR A 12 5.13 10.84 -9.30
C TYR A 12 4.40 10.70 -10.62
N HIS A 13 5.13 10.88 -11.72
CA HIS A 13 4.69 10.61 -13.08
C HIS A 13 5.59 9.55 -13.68
N PHE A 14 5.03 8.57 -14.38
CA PHE A 14 5.80 7.59 -15.11
C PHE A 14 5.14 7.25 -16.45
N ARG A 15 6.00 6.88 -17.40
CA ARG A 15 5.63 6.41 -18.73
C ARG A 15 6.54 5.26 -19.12
N ILE A 16 6.01 4.36 -19.92
CA ILE A 16 6.72 3.21 -20.46
C ILE A 16 7.21 3.60 -21.84
N VAL A 17 8.50 3.39 -22.11
CA VAL A 17 9.10 3.56 -23.43
C VAL A 17 9.52 2.19 -23.92
N SER A 18 8.99 1.78 -25.07
CA SER A 18 9.43 0.58 -25.80
C SER A 18 10.31 0.99 -26.97
N LYS A 19 11.30 0.16 -27.29
CA LYS A 19 12.16 0.33 -28.47
C LYS A 19 12.25 -0.98 -29.22
N ASP A 20 11.95 -0.97 -30.51
CA ASP A 20 12.09 -2.16 -31.35
C ASP A 20 13.53 -2.34 -31.87
N LYS A 21 13.78 -3.43 -32.60
CA LYS A 21 15.10 -3.71 -33.18
C LYS A 21 15.51 -2.73 -34.30
N ALA A 22 14.53 -2.10 -34.96
CA ALA A 22 14.76 -1.12 -36.01
C ALA A 22 15.01 0.31 -35.44
N GLY A 23 14.80 0.50 -34.14
CA GLY A 23 15.01 1.75 -33.42
C GLY A 23 13.76 2.61 -33.23
N ASN A 24 12.58 2.15 -33.66
CA ASN A 24 11.33 2.87 -33.43
C ASN A 24 10.99 2.87 -31.94
N GLN A 25 10.46 3.98 -31.46
CA GLN A 25 10.06 4.15 -30.06
C GLN A 25 8.54 4.27 -29.94
N GLY A 26 7.96 3.45 -29.08
CA GLY A 26 6.59 3.61 -28.60
C GLY A 26 6.60 4.19 -27.20
N VAL A 27 5.74 5.17 -26.92
CA VAL A 27 5.60 5.77 -25.58
C VAL A 27 4.16 5.53 -25.12
N SER A 28 3.99 5.04 -23.90
CA SER A 28 2.67 4.90 -23.28
C SER A 28 2.08 6.25 -22.88
N ASP A 29 0.81 6.25 -22.48
CA ASP A 29 0.21 7.39 -21.77
C ASP A 29 0.97 7.73 -20.48
N ASP A 30 0.88 8.99 -20.07
CA ASP A 30 1.43 9.46 -18.80
C ASP A 30 0.54 9.01 -17.64
N ILE A 31 1.13 8.35 -16.65
CA ILE A 31 0.41 7.86 -15.48
C ILE A 31 0.94 8.58 -14.24
N SER A 32 0.02 9.20 -13.50
CA SER A 32 0.33 9.92 -12.26
C SER A 32 -0.15 9.13 -11.05
N LEU A 33 0.65 9.12 -9.98
CA LEU A 33 0.26 8.58 -8.69
C LEU A 33 0.81 9.42 -7.54
N ILE A 34 0.17 9.29 -6.37
CA ILE A 34 0.65 9.87 -5.12
C ILE A 34 1.02 8.71 -4.19
N THR A 35 2.22 8.75 -3.66
CA THR A 35 2.67 7.74 -2.69
C THR A 35 1.98 7.93 -1.35
N PRO A 36 1.66 6.85 -0.63
CA PRO A 36 1.07 6.95 0.70
C PRO A 36 2.04 7.60 1.69
N PRO A 37 1.54 8.15 2.81
CA PRO A 37 2.39 8.59 3.91
C PRO A 37 3.18 7.42 4.50
N LYS A 38 4.42 7.68 4.94
CA LYS A 38 5.30 6.67 5.55
C LYS A 38 4.85 6.27 6.95
N GLU A 39 4.23 7.20 7.67
CA GLU A 39 3.82 6.99 9.04
C GLU A 39 2.42 6.38 9.10
N LYS A 40 2.25 5.44 10.04
CA LYS A 40 0.92 4.96 10.42
C LYS A 40 0.14 6.15 10.99
N SER A 41 -1.10 6.32 10.55
CA SER A 41 -2.00 7.29 11.16
C SER A 41 -2.08 7.05 12.67
N LEU A 42 -2.07 8.11 13.49
CA LEU A 42 -2.24 8.00 14.94
C LEU A 42 -3.49 7.19 15.32
N LEU A 43 -4.58 7.37 14.58
CA LEU A 43 -5.80 6.57 14.77
C LEU A 43 -5.55 5.08 14.54
N SER A 44 -4.75 4.72 13.53
CA SER A 44 -4.41 3.32 13.28
C SER A 44 -3.52 2.72 14.37
N VAL A 45 -2.65 3.54 15.00
CA VAL A 45 -1.86 3.11 16.16
C VAL A 45 -2.79 2.82 17.34
N ILE A 46 -3.70 3.76 17.64
CA ILE A 46 -4.68 3.61 18.73
C ILE A 46 -5.60 2.40 18.48
N LEU A 47 -6.16 2.27 17.28
CA LEU A 47 -7.03 1.17 16.91
C LEU A 47 -6.30 -0.17 17.01
N LYS A 48 -5.03 -0.24 16.58
CA LYS A 48 -4.23 -1.45 16.71
C LYS A 48 -3.97 -1.80 18.18
N SER A 49 -3.63 -0.82 19.02
CA SER A 49 -3.45 -1.06 20.46
C SER A 49 -4.74 -1.53 21.14
N LEU A 50 -5.89 -0.97 20.77
CA LEU A 50 -7.20 -1.41 21.25
C LEU A 50 -7.51 -2.84 20.80
N GLU A 51 -7.30 -3.14 19.51
CA GLU A 51 -7.49 -4.48 18.94
C GLU A 51 -6.61 -5.52 19.66
N ASP A 52 -5.32 -5.21 19.83
CA ASP A 52 -4.36 -6.08 20.52
C ASP A 52 -4.80 -6.32 21.97
N THR A 53 -5.21 -5.27 22.69
CA THR A 53 -5.68 -5.32 24.09
C THR A 53 -6.94 -6.16 24.25
N PHE A 54 -7.92 -6.02 23.34
CA PHE A 54 -9.22 -6.68 23.43
C PHE A 54 -9.34 -7.93 22.56
N SER A 55 -8.25 -8.39 21.95
CA SER A 55 -8.20 -9.62 21.14
C SER A 55 -8.72 -10.86 21.86
N TRP A 56 -8.65 -10.88 23.20
CA TRP A 56 -9.19 -11.96 24.04
C TRP A 56 -10.71 -12.10 23.94
N VAL A 57 -11.44 -11.01 23.69
CA VAL A 57 -12.91 -11.03 23.56
C VAL A 57 -13.32 -11.86 22.34
N GLY A 58 -12.60 -11.72 21.22
CA GLY A 58 -12.80 -12.54 20.02
C GLY A 58 -12.57 -14.02 20.32
N ARG A 59 -11.46 -14.34 21.00
CA ARG A 59 -11.12 -15.72 21.38
C ARG A 59 -12.14 -16.35 22.33
N LEU A 60 -12.71 -15.57 23.25
CA LEU A 60 -13.79 -16.06 24.10
C LEU A 60 -15.04 -16.36 23.28
N ARG A 61 -15.47 -15.43 22.43
CA ARG A 61 -16.64 -15.62 21.56
C ARG A 61 -16.54 -16.93 20.77
N GLU A 62 -15.39 -17.17 20.12
CA GLU A 62 -15.17 -18.41 19.37
C GLU A 62 -15.31 -19.67 20.24
N LYS A 63 -14.79 -19.67 21.46
CA LYS A 63 -14.91 -20.83 22.37
C LYS A 63 -16.35 -21.14 22.79
N TRP A 64 -17.20 -20.13 22.94
CA TRP A 64 -18.58 -20.30 23.43
C TRP A 64 -19.56 -20.70 22.34
N PHE A 65 -19.35 -20.25 21.11
CA PHE A 65 -20.28 -20.46 19.99
C PHE A 65 -19.87 -21.59 19.04
N ASN A 66 -18.64 -22.10 19.14
CA ASN A 66 -18.13 -23.17 18.27
C ASN A 66 -18.16 -24.55 18.97
N LYS A 67 -19.21 -24.81 19.75
CA LYS A 67 -19.45 -26.07 20.47
C LYS A 67 -20.80 -26.66 20.07
#